data_AF-A0AAV8AH28-F1
#
_entry.id   AF-A0AAV8AH28-F1
#
_cell.length_a   1.000
_cell.length_b   1.000
_cell.length_c   1.000
_cell.angle_alpha   90.00
_cell.angle_beta   90.00
_cell.angle_gamma   90.00
#
_symmetry.space_group_name_H-M   'P 1'
#
loop_
_entity.id
_entity.type
_entity.pdbx_description
1 polymer ?
#
loop_
_entity_poly.entity_id
_entity_poly.type
_entity_poly.pdbx_seq_one_letter_code
_entity_poly.pdbx_strand_id
1 'polypeptide(L)'
;MTGINPDQLHLEIPNVNENLIHNNNNNDNENENENQNENQNENQQQEEEIEITKEKKKENEKNEEKEKEKEEQEEEEVMEIEITPVDRLLGSWVNNRDMSDIKFLVGKDQTPLYGHQLILSMSSPVWRGMFYTREFRETSTREMKVIKIPDIEGALFEEFLRFLYSRKIIVKEGNLFPLYWIGDRYCVFELQEHCTEQFQKCLTLKNCITNYSKTIEWDIPSWRKIALQFLSENSKTMFTDNTCFRGFPAETVREMLSMQSLQSSEILLFRSLLNWGKELQKKSQFTLTLKEILNPFLPLIQLNLLNFRQLEEVYETKLYGIDDLLQNTFLTAKRNNIKIRMLSRAGPKLKDLKVLLLGYHRRGEDRVNAFCETIKSGGIETVDIIDPSQTTPDFEQMKNYDAIVLRSANSASLQQPDELGNSLAQFVDSGKGLVIIAVNTMINTDNPRIRGRILDDNYIPLAQGNRVEHNDRSLGIIHVPDHPIMQGVNTFETKTYTHVIDSNDINGGTLIASWTNGAPLITEKQKDQNSGVVVVINTHPTSTRTTNDCGKAWKQETDGMKLFSNSVAYVGLKSFKK
;
A
#
# COMPACT_ATOMS: atom_id res chain seq x y z
N MET A 1 -11.59 -5.72 21.05
CA MET A 1 -13.05 -5.63 21.19
C MET A 1 -13.41 -4.21 20.78
N THR A 2 -14.16 -3.91 19.73
CA THR A 2 -15.27 -4.58 19.04
C THR A 2 -15.13 -4.39 17.54
N GLY A 3 -15.33 -5.47 16.77
CA GLY A 3 -15.26 -5.45 15.30
C GLY A 3 -16.50 -4.80 14.68
N ILE A 4 -16.30 -4.12 13.56
CA ILE A 4 -17.37 -3.64 12.68
C ILE A 4 -17.40 -4.57 11.46
N ASN A 5 -18.59 -5.07 11.20
CA ASN A 5 -18.95 -6.10 10.23
C ASN A 5 -18.96 -5.55 8.79
N PRO A 6 -18.38 -6.23 7.77
CA PRO A 6 -18.32 -5.71 6.39
C PRO A 6 -19.61 -5.82 5.56
N ASP A 7 -20.69 -6.44 6.06
CA ASP A 7 -21.86 -6.83 5.24
C ASP A 7 -22.97 -5.77 5.08
N GLN A 8 -22.66 -4.48 5.14
CA GLN A 8 -23.67 -3.42 4.94
C GLN A 8 -23.23 -2.35 3.95
N LEU A 9 -23.18 -2.71 2.67
CA LEU A 9 -23.20 -1.76 1.54
C LEU A 9 -23.86 -2.41 0.32
N HIS A 10 -25.13 -2.80 0.48
CA HIS A 10 -26.04 -3.00 -0.66
C HIS A 10 -26.80 -1.68 -0.88
N LEU A 11 -26.47 -0.96 -1.95
CA LEU A 11 -27.25 0.16 -2.46
C LEU A 11 -27.87 -0.24 -3.80
N GLU A 12 -29.19 -0.40 -3.79
CA GLU A 12 -30.06 -0.58 -4.96
C GLU A 12 -30.09 0.69 -5.82
N ILE A 13 -30.15 0.52 -7.15
CA ILE A 13 -30.25 1.59 -8.14
C ILE A 13 -31.69 1.65 -8.68
N PRO A 14 -32.37 2.82 -8.70
CA PRO A 14 -33.51 3.03 -9.57
C PRO A 14 -33.14 3.79 -10.85
N ASN A 15 -33.73 3.35 -11.97
CA ASN A 15 -33.74 3.99 -13.30
C ASN A 15 -34.47 5.34 -13.29
N VAL A 16 -34.14 6.23 -14.25
CA VAL A 16 -35.06 6.86 -15.26
C VAL A 16 -34.50 8.20 -15.84
N ASN A 17 -34.44 8.21 -17.18
CA ASN A 17 -34.66 9.22 -18.25
C ASN A 17 -34.02 10.63 -18.31
N GLU A 18 -33.41 10.84 -19.50
CA GLU A 18 -33.57 11.93 -20.49
C GLU A 18 -34.32 13.23 -20.10
N ASN A 19 -33.68 14.39 -20.30
CA ASN A 19 -33.93 15.29 -21.45
C ASN A 19 -33.38 16.73 -21.23
N LEU A 20 -33.09 17.38 -22.36
CA LEU A 20 -33.17 18.82 -22.69
C LEU A 20 -31.90 19.64 -22.98
N ILE A 21 -32.02 20.24 -24.17
CA ILE A 21 -31.20 21.13 -24.98
C ILE A 21 -31.60 22.59 -24.66
N HIS A 22 -30.67 23.56 -24.62
CA HIS A 22 -30.76 24.85 -25.36
C HIS A 22 -29.60 25.82 -25.11
N ASN A 23 -28.95 26.18 -26.23
CA ASN A 23 -28.60 27.52 -26.74
C ASN A 23 -28.46 28.71 -25.76
N ASN A 24 -27.41 29.51 -25.96
CA ASN A 24 -27.60 30.88 -26.48
C ASN A 24 -26.32 31.55 -27.03
N ASN A 25 -26.55 32.35 -28.07
CA ASN A 25 -25.66 33.11 -28.93
C ASN A 25 -25.42 34.55 -28.42
N ASN A 26 -24.50 35.23 -29.12
CA ASN A 26 -24.34 36.68 -29.35
C ASN A 26 -23.75 37.49 -28.19
N ASN A 27 -23.01 38.59 -28.39
CA ASN A 27 -22.37 39.29 -29.51
C ASN A 27 -21.45 40.33 -28.83
N ASP A 28 -20.41 40.82 -29.50
CA ASP A 28 -20.26 42.26 -29.82
C ASP A 28 -18.84 42.57 -30.32
N ASN A 29 -18.83 43.23 -31.47
CA ASN A 29 -17.70 43.83 -32.18
C ASN A 29 -17.31 45.17 -31.53
N GLU A 30 -16.07 45.61 -31.69
CA GLU A 30 -15.73 46.74 -32.58
C GLU A 30 -14.25 47.17 -32.50
N ASN A 31 -13.79 47.69 -33.65
CA ASN A 31 -12.65 48.59 -33.92
C ASN A 31 -11.26 47.99 -34.27
N GLU A 32 -11.13 47.63 -35.56
CA GLU A 32 -10.36 48.36 -36.60
C GLU A 32 -9.22 49.31 -36.13
N ASN A 33 -8.07 49.49 -36.78
CA ASN A 33 -7.47 49.01 -38.04
C ASN A 33 -6.03 49.58 -37.99
N GLU A 34 -4.98 48.79 -38.23
CA GLU A 34 -3.72 49.23 -38.87
C GLU A 34 -2.76 48.04 -39.01
N ASN A 35 -2.77 47.43 -40.20
CA ASN A 35 -1.60 46.93 -40.96
C ASN A 35 -2.01 45.80 -41.89
N GLN A 36 -2.75 46.21 -42.94
CA GLN A 36 -2.80 45.52 -44.21
C GLN A 36 -1.37 45.45 -44.78
N ASN A 37 -0.68 44.33 -44.59
CA ASN A 37 0.32 43.77 -45.51
C ASN A 37 0.93 42.41 -45.06
N GLU A 38 0.42 41.78 -43.98
CA GLU A 38 0.80 40.40 -43.60
C GLU A 38 -0.29 39.34 -43.96
N ASN A 39 -1.52 39.77 -44.29
CA ASN A 39 -2.71 38.91 -44.44
C ASN A 39 -2.87 38.14 -45.78
N GLN A 40 -1.87 38.11 -46.67
CA GLN A 40 -1.96 37.31 -47.90
C GLN A 40 -1.23 35.95 -47.81
N ASN A 41 -0.28 35.79 -46.87
CA ASN A 41 0.42 34.51 -46.68
C ASN A 41 -0.21 33.65 -45.57
N GLU A 42 -0.91 34.24 -44.59
CA GLU A 42 -1.59 33.49 -43.52
C GLU A 42 -2.93 32.87 -43.96
N ASN A 43 -3.64 33.49 -44.91
CA ASN A 43 -4.90 32.95 -45.43
C ASN A 43 -4.70 31.70 -46.30
N GLN A 44 -3.58 31.57 -47.02
CA GLN A 44 -3.27 30.35 -47.79
C GLN A 44 -2.87 29.17 -46.88
N GLN A 45 -2.20 29.43 -45.76
CA GLN A 45 -1.86 28.39 -44.77
C GLN A 45 -3.07 27.96 -43.93
N GLN A 46 -4.00 28.88 -43.62
CA GLN A 46 -5.25 28.52 -42.93
C GLN A 46 -6.25 27.76 -43.83
N GLU A 47 -6.31 28.06 -45.13
CA GLU A 47 -7.16 27.30 -46.07
C GLU A 47 -6.66 25.87 -46.27
N GLU A 48 -5.35 25.64 -46.37
CA GLU A 48 -4.76 24.29 -46.44
C GLU A 48 -4.95 23.50 -45.12
N GLU A 49 -4.80 24.12 -43.95
CA GLU A 49 -5.06 23.45 -42.67
C GLU A 49 -6.55 23.09 -42.48
N ILE A 50 -7.48 23.93 -42.93
CA ILE A 50 -8.92 23.65 -42.87
C ILE A 50 -9.31 22.52 -43.83
N GLU A 51 -8.69 22.44 -45.01
CA GLU A 51 -8.95 21.37 -45.98
C GLU A 51 -8.39 20.02 -45.50
N ILE A 52 -7.17 19.99 -44.94
CA ILE A 52 -6.58 18.80 -44.31
C ILE A 52 -7.41 18.34 -43.09
N THR A 53 -7.99 19.27 -42.33
CA THR A 53 -8.84 18.93 -41.17
C THR A 53 -10.22 18.41 -41.59
N LYS A 54 -10.77 18.87 -42.73
CA LYS A 54 -12.00 18.34 -43.33
C LYS A 54 -11.81 16.96 -43.95
N GLU A 55 -10.66 16.69 -44.57
CA GLU A 55 -10.31 15.36 -45.07
C GLU A 55 -10.12 14.36 -43.94
N LYS A 56 -9.41 14.74 -42.87
CA LYS A 56 -9.26 13.89 -41.66
C LYS A 56 -10.58 13.61 -40.95
N LYS A 57 -11.51 14.57 -40.92
CA LYS A 57 -12.87 14.35 -40.37
C LYS A 57 -13.68 13.38 -41.22
N LYS A 58 -13.64 13.50 -42.55
CA LYS A 58 -14.31 12.55 -43.47
C LYS A 58 -13.70 11.15 -43.42
N GLU A 59 -12.40 11.05 -43.16
CA GLU A 59 -11.70 9.77 -43.03
C GLU A 59 -12.02 9.09 -41.68
N ASN A 60 -12.16 9.87 -40.60
CA ASN A 60 -12.63 9.36 -39.31
C ASN A 60 -14.11 8.96 -39.33
N GLU A 61 -14.99 9.74 -39.97
CA GLU A 61 -16.42 9.37 -40.12
C GLU A 61 -16.60 8.09 -40.95
N LYS A 62 -15.79 7.90 -42.01
CA LYS A 62 -15.76 6.64 -42.78
C LYS A 62 -15.17 5.46 -42.02
N ASN A 63 -14.27 5.69 -41.08
CA ASN A 63 -13.71 4.63 -40.24
C ASN A 63 -14.69 4.26 -39.11
N GLU A 64 -15.43 5.21 -38.55
CA GLU A 64 -16.49 4.96 -37.57
C GLU A 64 -17.70 4.24 -38.19
N GLU A 65 -18.09 4.56 -39.44
CA GLU A 65 -19.13 3.79 -40.15
C GLU A 65 -18.67 2.37 -40.49
N LYS A 66 -17.39 2.16 -40.85
CA LYS A 66 -16.81 0.82 -41.07
C LYS A 66 -16.60 0.01 -39.79
N GLU A 67 -16.44 0.67 -38.64
CA GLU A 67 -16.41 0.00 -37.33
C GLU A 67 -17.82 -0.36 -36.86
N LYS A 68 -18.83 0.50 -37.12
CA LYS A 68 -20.25 0.19 -36.85
C LYS A 68 -20.80 -0.93 -37.74
N GLU A 69 -20.42 -0.99 -39.02
CA GLU A 69 -20.78 -2.13 -39.90
C GLU A 69 -20.05 -3.44 -39.52
N LYS A 70 -18.95 -3.37 -38.76
CA LYS A 70 -18.27 -4.55 -38.20
C LYS A 70 -18.85 -5.01 -36.86
N GLU A 71 -19.57 -4.15 -36.14
CA GLU A 71 -20.21 -4.49 -34.86
C GLU A 71 -21.60 -5.13 -35.01
N GLU A 72 -22.21 -5.12 -36.21
CA GLU A 72 -23.54 -5.74 -36.47
C GLU A 72 -23.51 -7.14 -37.12
N GLN A 73 -22.36 -7.81 -37.18
CA GLN A 73 -22.27 -9.22 -37.62
C GLN A 73 -21.60 -10.10 -36.56
N GLU A 74 -22.34 -10.42 -35.49
CA GLU A 74 -22.02 -11.57 -34.64
C GLU A 74 -22.39 -12.85 -35.39
N GLU A 75 -21.40 -13.52 -36.00
CA GLU A 75 -21.57 -14.88 -36.53
C GLU A 75 -21.78 -15.86 -35.35
N GLU A 76 -22.94 -16.51 -35.28
CA GLU A 76 -23.16 -17.66 -34.38
C GLU A 76 -22.15 -18.77 -34.77
N GLU A 77 -21.10 -18.94 -33.98
CA GLU A 77 -20.04 -19.92 -34.25
C GLU A 77 -20.50 -21.34 -33.86
N VAL A 78 -21.00 -22.11 -34.84
CA VAL A 78 -21.33 -23.53 -34.67
C VAL A 78 -20.08 -24.38 -34.93
N MET A 79 -19.43 -24.88 -33.87
CA MET A 79 -18.31 -25.82 -34.03
C MET A 79 -18.80 -27.27 -34.05
N GLU A 80 -18.52 -27.96 -35.16
CA GLU A 80 -18.79 -29.38 -35.36
C GLU A 80 -17.51 -30.22 -35.09
N ILE A 81 -17.60 -31.22 -34.21
CA ILE A 81 -16.60 -32.31 -34.10
C ILE A 81 -16.68 -33.17 -35.38
N GLU A 82 -15.75 -34.11 -35.64
CA GLU A 82 -16.00 -35.20 -36.60
C GLU A 82 -17.26 -35.98 -36.19
N ILE A 83 -18.41 -35.56 -36.72
CA ILE A 83 -19.73 -36.13 -36.42
C ILE A 83 -19.73 -37.55 -36.99
N THR A 84 -19.92 -38.57 -36.15
CA THR A 84 -20.14 -39.90 -36.71
C THR A 84 -21.47 -39.89 -37.47
N PRO A 85 -21.64 -40.68 -38.55
CA PRO A 85 -22.92 -40.78 -39.24
C PRO A 85 -24.10 -41.07 -38.30
N VAL A 86 -23.83 -41.75 -37.17
CA VAL A 86 -24.80 -42.07 -36.13
C VAL A 86 -25.25 -40.82 -35.37
N ASP A 87 -24.34 -39.92 -34.99
CA ASP A 87 -24.68 -38.68 -34.26
C ASP A 87 -25.55 -37.75 -35.11
N ARG A 88 -25.32 -37.71 -36.43
CA ARG A 88 -26.17 -36.93 -37.37
C ARG A 88 -27.58 -37.51 -37.44
N LEU A 89 -27.70 -38.83 -37.47
CA LEU A 89 -29.00 -39.50 -37.48
C LEU A 89 -29.73 -39.26 -36.15
N LEU A 90 -29.06 -39.43 -35.02
CA LEU A 90 -29.62 -39.21 -33.69
C LEU A 90 -30.00 -37.74 -33.44
N GLY A 91 -29.26 -36.78 -34.00
CA GLY A 91 -29.61 -35.36 -33.90
C GLY A 91 -31.02 -35.01 -34.39
N SER A 92 -31.54 -35.73 -35.39
CA SER A 92 -32.92 -35.54 -35.86
C SER A 92 -34.01 -35.98 -34.87
N TRP A 93 -33.62 -36.70 -33.80
CA TRP A 93 -34.52 -37.21 -32.75
C TRP A 93 -34.52 -36.34 -31.49
N VAL A 94 -33.79 -35.23 -31.48
CA VAL A 94 -33.81 -34.25 -30.38
C VAL A 94 -35.23 -33.70 -30.23
N ASN A 95 -35.75 -33.76 -29.00
CA ASN A 95 -37.09 -33.26 -28.66
C ASN A 95 -38.22 -33.84 -29.54
N ASN A 96 -38.01 -35.03 -30.13
CA ASN A 96 -38.98 -35.68 -31.00
C ASN A 96 -39.94 -36.55 -30.19
N ARG A 97 -41.26 -36.37 -30.39
CA ARG A 97 -42.30 -37.14 -29.69
C ARG A 97 -42.35 -38.61 -30.12
N ASP A 98 -41.91 -38.92 -31.34
CA ASP A 98 -41.94 -40.28 -31.86
C ASP A 98 -40.95 -41.17 -31.09
N MET A 99 -41.43 -42.33 -30.64
CA MET A 99 -40.68 -43.30 -29.81
C MET A 99 -40.12 -42.76 -28.47
N SER A 100 -40.43 -41.52 -28.10
CA SER A 100 -40.10 -40.99 -26.79
C SER A 100 -40.83 -41.76 -25.70
N ASP A 101 -40.07 -42.19 -24.70
CA ASP A 101 -40.53 -42.94 -23.53
C ASP A 101 -40.45 -42.09 -22.25
N ILE A 102 -40.09 -40.81 -22.38
CA ILE A 102 -40.04 -39.84 -21.30
C ILE A 102 -40.39 -38.41 -21.76
N LYS A 103 -41.03 -37.66 -20.87
CA LYS A 103 -41.35 -36.25 -21.00
C LYS A 103 -40.78 -35.47 -19.82
N PHE A 104 -40.13 -34.35 -20.11
CA PHE A 104 -39.68 -33.38 -19.12
C PHE A 104 -40.62 -32.18 -19.11
N LEU A 105 -40.95 -31.68 -17.93
CA LEU A 105 -41.60 -30.39 -17.72
C LEU A 105 -40.56 -29.45 -17.12
N VAL A 106 -39.96 -28.63 -17.96
CA VAL A 106 -38.76 -27.84 -17.64
C VAL A 106 -39.16 -26.40 -17.36
N GLY A 107 -38.47 -25.76 -16.41
CA GLY A 107 -38.65 -24.36 -16.08
C GLY A 107 -39.93 -24.04 -15.31
N LYS A 108 -40.10 -22.76 -14.99
CA LYS A 108 -41.31 -22.22 -14.34
C LYS A 108 -42.54 -22.32 -15.24
N ASP A 109 -42.33 -22.22 -16.54
CA ASP A 109 -43.29 -22.38 -17.62
C ASP A 109 -43.72 -23.83 -17.86
N GLN A 110 -43.01 -24.81 -17.25
CA GLN A 110 -43.27 -26.24 -17.41
C GLN A 110 -43.26 -26.66 -18.89
N THR A 111 -42.35 -26.07 -19.67
CA THR A 111 -42.21 -26.33 -21.10
C THR A 111 -41.99 -27.83 -21.35
N PRO A 112 -42.83 -28.47 -22.19
CA PRO A 112 -42.76 -29.90 -22.42
C PRO A 112 -41.65 -30.25 -23.41
N LEU A 113 -40.67 -31.03 -22.97
CA LEU A 113 -39.60 -31.58 -23.81
C LEU A 113 -39.64 -33.10 -23.82
N TYR A 114 -39.40 -33.72 -24.97
CA TYR A 114 -39.46 -35.18 -25.15
C TYR A 114 -38.06 -35.78 -25.27
N GLY A 115 -37.88 -37.00 -24.74
CA GLY A 115 -36.61 -37.69 -24.76
C GLY A 115 -36.74 -39.20 -24.76
N HIS A 116 -35.60 -39.87 -24.90
CA HIS A 116 -35.49 -41.32 -24.98
C HIS A 116 -34.56 -41.83 -23.87
N GLN A 117 -35.09 -42.62 -22.93
CA GLN A 117 -34.40 -43.07 -21.72
C GLN A 117 -33.09 -43.79 -22.06
N LEU A 118 -33.04 -44.58 -23.13
CA LEU A 118 -31.83 -45.28 -23.57
C LEU A 118 -30.69 -44.30 -23.89
N ILE A 119 -30.97 -43.28 -24.72
CA ILE A 119 -29.96 -42.29 -25.14
C ILE A 119 -29.47 -41.49 -23.94
N LEU A 120 -30.41 -40.99 -23.12
CA LEU A 120 -30.10 -40.25 -21.91
C LEU A 120 -29.29 -41.08 -20.90
N SER A 121 -29.60 -42.37 -20.76
CA SER A 121 -28.87 -43.27 -19.86
C SER A 121 -27.51 -43.67 -20.38
N MET A 122 -27.30 -43.71 -21.69
CA MET A 122 -25.97 -43.91 -22.26
C MET A 122 -25.09 -42.71 -21.97
N SER A 123 -25.64 -41.50 -22.13
CA SER A 123 -24.88 -40.25 -22.00
C SER A 123 -24.73 -39.74 -20.56
N SER A 124 -25.56 -40.17 -19.61
CA SER A 124 -25.48 -39.72 -18.22
C SER A 124 -25.68 -40.87 -17.23
N PRO A 125 -24.75 -41.09 -16.29
CA PRO A 125 -24.93 -42.07 -15.22
C PRO A 125 -26.03 -41.66 -14.25
N VAL A 126 -26.31 -40.36 -14.09
CA VAL A 126 -27.39 -39.85 -13.24
C VAL A 126 -28.75 -40.28 -13.80
N TRP A 127 -28.97 -40.07 -15.10
CA TRP A 127 -30.20 -40.52 -15.76
C TRP A 127 -30.32 -42.05 -15.76
N ARG A 128 -29.23 -42.77 -16.01
CA ARG A 128 -29.20 -44.24 -15.90
C ARG A 128 -29.61 -44.70 -14.51
N GLY A 129 -29.03 -44.11 -13.48
CA GLY A 129 -29.34 -44.41 -12.08
C GLY A 129 -30.80 -44.17 -11.79
N MET A 130 -31.34 -43.03 -12.21
CA MET A 130 -32.73 -42.65 -11.97
C MET A 130 -33.74 -43.54 -12.72
N PHE A 131 -33.53 -43.80 -14.02
CA PHE A 131 -34.48 -44.57 -14.84
C PHE A 131 -34.47 -46.08 -14.54
N TYR A 132 -33.32 -46.62 -14.15
CA TYR A 132 -33.18 -48.06 -13.93
C TYR A 132 -33.20 -48.47 -12.46
N THR A 133 -33.61 -47.56 -11.55
CA THR A 133 -34.03 -47.93 -10.19
C THR A 133 -35.25 -48.86 -10.23
N ARG A 134 -35.39 -49.71 -9.21
CA ARG A 134 -36.51 -50.64 -9.10
C ARG A 134 -37.86 -49.92 -9.07
N GLU A 135 -37.95 -48.83 -8.30
CA GLU A 135 -39.16 -48.01 -8.13
C GLU A 135 -39.61 -47.34 -9.44
N PHE A 136 -38.67 -46.78 -10.20
CA PHE A 136 -38.98 -46.14 -11.48
C PHE A 136 -39.35 -47.17 -12.56
N ARG A 137 -38.76 -48.37 -12.54
CA ARG A 137 -39.07 -49.46 -13.47
C ARG A 137 -40.44 -50.11 -13.21
N GLU A 138 -40.82 -50.24 -11.94
CA GLU A 138 -42.08 -50.87 -11.53
C GLU A 138 -43.32 -49.98 -11.75
N THR A 139 -43.13 -48.71 -12.12
CA THR A 139 -44.20 -47.80 -12.56
C THR A 139 -44.73 -48.25 -13.93
N SER A 140 -45.53 -49.31 -13.92
CA SER A 140 -45.95 -50.12 -15.08
C SER A 140 -47.22 -49.58 -15.75
N THR A 141 -47.30 -48.27 -15.96
CA THR A 141 -48.39 -47.63 -16.72
C THR A 141 -47.98 -47.51 -18.19
N ARG A 142 -48.93 -47.73 -19.12
CA ARG A 142 -48.76 -47.41 -20.57
C ARG A 142 -48.56 -45.91 -20.84
N GLU A 143 -48.65 -45.10 -19.80
CA GLU A 143 -48.51 -43.65 -19.86
C GLU A 143 -47.04 -43.24 -19.86
N MET A 144 -46.73 -42.21 -20.66
CA MET A 144 -45.41 -41.61 -20.76
C MET A 144 -44.97 -41.07 -19.40
N LYS A 145 -43.77 -41.44 -18.96
CA LYS A 145 -43.23 -40.98 -17.67
C LYS A 145 -42.91 -39.49 -17.75
N VAL A 146 -43.31 -38.74 -16.73
CA VAL A 146 -43.14 -37.28 -16.66
C VAL A 146 -42.20 -36.91 -15.53
N ILE A 147 -41.18 -36.11 -15.83
CA ILE A 147 -40.22 -35.59 -14.84
C ILE A 147 -40.24 -34.08 -14.84
N LYS A 148 -40.34 -33.48 -13.66
CA LYS A 148 -40.34 -32.03 -13.49
C LYS A 148 -38.93 -31.54 -13.18
N ILE A 149 -38.47 -30.53 -13.90
CA ILE A 149 -37.17 -29.87 -13.71
C ILE A 149 -37.42 -28.36 -13.62
N PRO A 150 -37.89 -27.87 -12.46
CA PRO A 150 -38.31 -26.48 -12.33
C PRO A 150 -37.14 -25.48 -12.35
N ASP A 151 -35.92 -25.94 -12.05
CA ASP A 151 -34.74 -25.08 -11.83
C ASP A 151 -33.96 -24.73 -13.11
N ILE A 152 -34.31 -25.35 -14.24
CA ILE A 152 -33.58 -25.21 -15.52
C ILE A 152 -34.55 -24.62 -16.54
N GLU A 153 -34.10 -23.67 -17.36
CA GLU A 153 -34.90 -23.09 -18.43
C GLU A 153 -35.05 -24.06 -19.62
N GLY A 154 -36.21 -24.03 -20.29
CA GLY A 154 -36.51 -24.94 -21.40
C GLY A 154 -35.46 -24.90 -22.51
N ALA A 155 -35.05 -23.70 -22.93
CA ALA A 155 -34.05 -23.52 -23.99
C ALA A 155 -32.68 -24.13 -23.63
N LEU A 156 -32.24 -23.97 -22.38
CA LEU A 156 -30.99 -24.55 -21.89
C LEU A 156 -31.05 -26.07 -21.86
N PHE A 157 -32.16 -26.65 -21.39
CA PHE A 157 -32.34 -28.09 -21.36
C PHE A 157 -32.46 -28.69 -22.76
N GLU A 158 -33.10 -28.00 -23.70
CA GLU A 158 -33.18 -28.43 -25.08
C GLU A 158 -31.80 -28.45 -25.77
N GLU A 159 -30.96 -27.45 -25.50
CA GLU A 159 -29.57 -27.44 -26.00
C GLU A 159 -28.73 -28.56 -25.36
N PHE A 160 -28.93 -28.83 -24.06
CA PHE A 160 -28.34 -29.97 -23.39
C PHE A 160 -28.78 -31.30 -24.04
N LEU A 161 -30.07 -31.48 -24.33
CA LEU A 161 -30.56 -32.64 -25.07
C LEU A 161 -29.92 -32.72 -26.46
N ARG A 162 -29.79 -31.60 -27.18
CA ARG A 162 -29.13 -31.56 -28.48
C ARG A 162 -27.70 -32.11 -28.39
N PHE A 163 -26.94 -31.75 -27.36
CA PHE A 163 -25.62 -32.32 -27.14
C PHE A 163 -25.65 -33.83 -26.88
N LEU A 164 -26.56 -34.31 -26.03
CA LEU A 164 -26.67 -35.74 -25.72
C LEU A 164 -26.98 -36.59 -26.96
N TYR A 165 -27.68 -36.05 -27.95
CA TYR A 165 -28.06 -36.77 -29.16
C TYR A 165 -27.06 -36.60 -30.31
N SER A 166 -26.49 -35.42 -30.48
CA SER A 166 -25.71 -35.06 -31.67
C SER A 166 -24.24 -34.75 -31.41
N ARG A 167 -23.83 -34.65 -30.14
CA ARG A 167 -22.52 -34.15 -29.70
C ARG A 167 -22.17 -32.75 -30.22
N LYS A 168 -23.19 -31.97 -30.57
CA LYS A 168 -23.07 -30.57 -30.96
C LYS A 168 -23.64 -29.66 -29.89
N ILE A 169 -22.97 -28.53 -29.70
CA ILE A 169 -23.46 -27.40 -28.90
C ILE A 169 -23.43 -26.17 -29.80
N ILE A 170 -24.51 -25.40 -29.76
CA ILE A 170 -24.50 -24.04 -30.27
C ILE A 170 -24.12 -23.13 -29.10
N VAL A 171 -22.90 -22.62 -29.11
CA VAL A 171 -22.46 -21.64 -28.11
C VAL A 171 -23.06 -20.29 -28.48
N LYS A 172 -23.80 -19.71 -27.54
CA LYS A 172 -24.43 -18.39 -27.66
C LYS A 172 -23.95 -17.51 -26.53
N GLU A 173 -24.11 -16.20 -26.68
CA GLU A 173 -23.79 -15.29 -25.60
C GLU A 173 -24.58 -15.66 -24.32
N GLY A 174 -23.87 -15.92 -23.23
CA GLY A 174 -24.45 -16.23 -21.93
C GLY A 174 -24.88 -17.69 -21.68
N ASN A 175 -24.92 -18.57 -22.69
CA ASN A 175 -25.38 -19.96 -22.47
C ASN A 175 -24.25 -20.92 -22.01
N LEU A 176 -22.99 -20.53 -22.17
CA LEU A 176 -21.83 -21.40 -21.94
C LEU A 176 -21.67 -21.84 -20.48
N PHE A 177 -21.80 -20.91 -19.53
CA PHE A 177 -21.72 -21.19 -18.09
C PHE A 177 -22.86 -22.12 -17.61
N PRO A 178 -24.14 -21.83 -17.93
CA PRO A 178 -25.23 -22.75 -17.64
C PRO A 178 -25.07 -24.14 -18.27
N LEU A 179 -24.52 -24.23 -19.50
CA LEU A 179 -24.26 -25.50 -20.18
C LEU A 179 -23.18 -26.34 -19.48
N TYR A 180 -22.11 -25.70 -18.99
CA TYR A 180 -21.12 -26.38 -18.16
C TYR A 180 -21.73 -26.90 -16.86
N TRP A 181 -22.55 -26.08 -16.21
CA TRP A 181 -23.20 -26.42 -14.95
C TRP A 181 -24.19 -27.60 -15.08
N ILE A 182 -25.01 -27.63 -16.14
CA ILE A 182 -25.91 -28.76 -16.39
C ILE A 182 -25.14 -30.04 -16.73
N GLY A 183 -24.00 -29.92 -17.42
CA GLY A 183 -23.08 -31.03 -17.65
C GLY A 183 -22.55 -31.61 -16.35
N ASP A 184 -22.15 -30.76 -15.40
CA ASP A 184 -21.72 -31.18 -14.07
C ASP A 184 -22.84 -31.89 -13.30
N ARG A 185 -24.03 -31.27 -13.25
CA ARG A 185 -25.22 -31.78 -12.53
C ARG A 185 -25.64 -33.18 -12.99
N TYR A 186 -25.48 -33.47 -14.28
CA TYR A 186 -25.84 -34.77 -14.86
C TYR A 186 -24.63 -35.66 -15.19
N CYS A 187 -23.42 -35.27 -14.74
CA CYS A 187 -22.17 -36.00 -14.94
C CYS A 187 -21.88 -36.36 -16.41
N VAL A 188 -22.02 -35.36 -17.30
CA VAL A 188 -21.70 -35.46 -18.72
C VAL A 188 -20.37 -34.76 -18.97
N PHE A 189 -19.27 -35.50 -18.76
CA PHE A 189 -17.91 -34.95 -18.80
C PHE A 189 -17.53 -34.43 -20.19
N GLU A 190 -18.00 -35.07 -21.25
CA GLU A 190 -17.73 -34.66 -22.62
C GLU A 190 -18.33 -33.28 -22.94
N LEU A 191 -19.47 -32.94 -22.31
CA LEU A 191 -20.05 -31.60 -22.39
C LEU A 191 -19.16 -30.58 -21.67
N GLN A 192 -18.68 -30.94 -20.47
CA GLN A 192 -17.81 -30.08 -19.68
C GLN A 192 -16.48 -29.81 -20.39
N GLU A 193 -15.88 -30.83 -21.02
CA GLU A 193 -14.68 -30.68 -21.85
C GLU A 193 -14.94 -29.72 -23.01
N HIS A 194 -16.03 -29.94 -23.77
CA HIS A 194 -16.37 -29.06 -24.88
C HIS A 194 -16.60 -27.62 -24.44
N CYS A 195 -17.39 -27.40 -23.39
CA CYS A 195 -17.60 -26.05 -22.85
C CYS A 195 -16.29 -25.41 -22.38
N THR A 196 -15.35 -26.19 -21.84
CA THR A 196 -14.03 -25.69 -21.41
C THR A 196 -13.16 -25.27 -22.60
N GLU A 197 -13.14 -26.07 -23.67
CA GLU A 197 -12.44 -25.72 -24.92
C GLU A 197 -13.03 -24.45 -25.53
N GLN A 198 -14.35 -24.33 -25.54
CA GLN A 198 -15.05 -23.15 -26.06
C GLN A 198 -14.77 -21.92 -25.20
N PHE A 199 -14.81 -22.06 -23.88
CA PHE A 199 -14.43 -20.99 -22.97
C PHE A 199 -13.03 -20.47 -23.28
N GLN A 200 -12.06 -21.37 -23.47
CA GLN A 200 -10.69 -20.98 -23.81
C GLN A 200 -10.58 -20.28 -25.17
N LYS A 201 -11.30 -20.75 -26.20
CA LYS A 201 -11.29 -20.16 -27.56
C LYS A 201 -11.97 -18.79 -27.61
N CYS A 202 -13.06 -18.60 -26.88
CA CYS A 202 -13.82 -17.36 -26.89
C CYS A 202 -13.22 -16.27 -25.98
N LEU A 203 -12.17 -16.57 -25.19
CA LEU A 203 -11.50 -15.57 -24.35
C LEU A 203 -10.77 -14.54 -25.22
N THR A 204 -11.12 -13.27 -25.02
CA THR A 204 -10.50 -12.12 -25.68
C THR A 204 -10.08 -11.07 -24.66
N LEU A 205 -9.24 -10.11 -25.04
CA LEU A 205 -8.88 -8.97 -24.19
C LEU A 205 -10.11 -8.20 -23.69
N LYS A 206 -11.16 -8.10 -24.52
CA LYS A 206 -12.39 -7.36 -24.21
C LYS A 206 -13.26 -8.09 -23.17
N ASN A 207 -13.34 -9.43 -23.24
CA ASN A 207 -14.27 -10.20 -22.41
C ASN A 207 -13.60 -10.98 -21.26
N CYS A 208 -12.27 -11.11 -21.24
CA CYS A 208 -11.55 -11.98 -20.32
C CYS A 208 -11.85 -11.69 -18.85
N ILE A 209 -11.86 -10.41 -18.46
CA ILE A 209 -12.05 -10.03 -17.06
C ILE A 209 -13.51 -10.22 -16.62
N THR A 210 -14.48 -9.92 -17.50
CA THR A 210 -15.91 -10.19 -17.23
C THR A 210 -16.15 -11.70 -17.08
N ASN A 211 -15.56 -12.50 -17.96
CA ASN A 211 -15.61 -13.95 -17.88
C ASN A 211 -14.91 -14.47 -16.62
N TYR A 212 -13.76 -13.91 -16.23
CA TYR A 212 -13.10 -14.22 -14.96
C TYR A 212 -14.04 -14.02 -13.76
N SER A 213 -14.73 -12.88 -13.71
CA SER A 213 -15.69 -12.59 -12.63
C SER A 213 -16.85 -13.59 -12.60
N LYS A 214 -17.38 -13.97 -13.77
CA LYS A 214 -18.40 -15.03 -13.88
C LYS A 214 -17.89 -16.38 -13.39
N THR A 215 -16.61 -16.73 -13.59
CA THR A 215 -16.08 -18.01 -13.05
C THR A 215 -16.10 -18.08 -11.53
N ILE A 216 -16.03 -16.94 -10.84
CA ILE A 216 -16.17 -16.86 -9.38
C ILE A 216 -17.64 -16.99 -8.99
N GLU A 217 -18.53 -16.26 -9.66
CA GLU A 217 -19.98 -16.30 -9.41
C GLU A 217 -20.56 -17.70 -9.58
N TRP A 218 -20.13 -18.42 -10.63
CA TRP A 218 -20.58 -19.77 -10.95
C TRP A 218 -19.80 -20.88 -10.22
N ASP A 219 -18.81 -20.51 -9.41
CA ASP A 219 -17.90 -21.44 -8.69
C ASP A 219 -17.28 -22.51 -9.62
N ILE A 220 -16.58 -22.07 -10.67
CA ILE A 220 -15.89 -22.94 -11.64
C ILE A 220 -14.37 -22.72 -11.57
N PRO A 221 -13.65 -23.43 -10.66
CA PRO A 221 -12.21 -23.20 -10.44
C PRO A 221 -11.32 -23.52 -11.64
N SER A 222 -11.71 -24.47 -12.49
CA SER A 222 -10.97 -24.84 -13.71
C SER A 222 -10.93 -23.68 -14.70
N TRP A 223 -12.08 -23.06 -14.99
CA TRP A 223 -12.18 -21.92 -15.88
C TRP A 223 -11.56 -20.67 -15.28
N ARG A 224 -11.68 -20.49 -13.96
CA ARG A 224 -10.98 -19.42 -13.25
C ARG A 224 -9.47 -19.46 -13.53
N LYS A 225 -8.85 -20.64 -13.46
CA LYS A 225 -7.42 -20.82 -13.79
C LYS A 225 -7.11 -20.47 -15.25
N ILE A 226 -7.94 -20.90 -16.20
CA ILE A 226 -7.78 -20.58 -17.63
C ILE A 226 -7.86 -19.07 -17.87
N ALA A 227 -8.87 -18.41 -17.30
CA ALA A 227 -9.05 -16.97 -17.40
C ALA A 227 -7.90 -16.21 -16.74
N LEU A 228 -7.43 -16.64 -15.56
CA LEU A 228 -6.25 -16.06 -14.89
C LEU A 228 -4.97 -16.23 -15.72
N GLN A 229 -4.79 -17.39 -16.33
CA GLN A 229 -3.63 -17.65 -17.18
C GLN A 229 -3.65 -16.70 -18.39
N PHE A 230 -4.78 -16.65 -19.12
CA PHE A 230 -4.94 -15.73 -20.24
C PHE A 230 -4.68 -14.28 -19.82
N LEU A 231 -5.22 -13.88 -18.66
CA LEU A 231 -5.03 -12.54 -18.11
C LEU A 231 -3.56 -12.27 -17.79
N SER A 232 -2.85 -13.23 -17.18
CA SER A 232 -1.43 -13.08 -16.84
C SER A 232 -0.56 -12.90 -18.09
N GLU A 233 -0.83 -13.69 -19.14
CA GLU A 233 -0.11 -13.66 -20.43
C GLU A 233 -0.38 -12.36 -21.21
N ASN A 234 -1.60 -11.83 -21.10
CA ASN A 234 -2.04 -10.64 -21.83
C ASN A 234 -2.07 -9.36 -20.99
N SER A 235 -1.63 -9.44 -19.72
CA SER A 235 -1.73 -8.34 -18.76
C SER A 235 -1.11 -7.04 -19.31
N LYS A 236 0.11 -7.11 -19.87
CA LYS A 236 0.80 -5.93 -20.41
C LYS A 236 -0.04 -5.11 -21.40
N THR A 237 -0.69 -5.76 -22.35
CA THR A 237 -1.53 -5.08 -23.36
C THR A 237 -2.82 -4.58 -22.72
N MET A 238 -3.47 -5.41 -21.90
CA MET A 238 -4.71 -5.07 -21.19
C MET A 238 -4.58 -3.84 -20.29
N PHE A 239 -3.46 -3.69 -19.57
CA PHE A 239 -3.24 -2.56 -18.67
C PHE A 239 -2.74 -1.29 -19.37
N THR A 240 -2.47 -1.33 -20.68
CA THR A 240 -1.97 -0.16 -21.44
C THR A 240 -3.04 0.93 -21.58
N ASP A 241 -4.30 0.54 -21.80
CA ASP A 241 -5.41 1.47 -22.01
C ASP A 241 -5.93 2.10 -20.70
N ASN A 242 -5.41 1.69 -19.53
CA ASN A 242 -5.80 2.16 -18.19
C ASN A 242 -7.32 2.11 -17.89
N THR A 243 -8.10 1.35 -18.66
CA THR A 243 -9.55 1.18 -18.51
C THR A 243 -9.95 -0.20 -18.04
N CYS A 244 -8.99 -1.14 -17.93
CA CYS A 244 -9.24 -2.55 -17.67
C CYS A 244 -10.00 -2.84 -16.37
N PHE A 245 -9.93 -1.96 -15.37
CA PHE A 245 -10.64 -2.16 -14.11
C PHE A 245 -12.05 -1.55 -14.10
N ARG A 246 -12.48 -0.84 -15.16
CA ARG A 246 -13.81 -0.21 -15.18
C ARG A 246 -14.91 -1.25 -15.03
N GLY A 247 -15.72 -1.14 -13.97
CA GLY A 247 -16.89 -1.99 -13.74
C GLY A 247 -16.66 -3.23 -12.89
N PHE A 248 -15.43 -3.50 -12.42
CA PHE A 248 -15.16 -4.70 -11.61
C PHE A 248 -15.60 -4.58 -10.15
N PRO A 249 -16.04 -5.71 -9.54
CA PRO A 249 -16.17 -5.81 -8.10
C PRO A 249 -14.83 -5.57 -7.40
N ALA A 250 -14.90 -4.97 -6.21
CA ALA A 250 -13.74 -4.68 -5.37
C ALA A 250 -12.87 -5.92 -5.10
N GLU A 251 -13.49 -7.08 -4.85
CA GLU A 251 -12.75 -8.29 -4.52
C GLU A 251 -11.93 -8.84 -5.69
N THR A 252 -12.48 -8.74 -6.90
CA THR A 252 -11.77 -9.10 -8.14
C THR A 252 -10.53 -8.24 -8.32
N VAL A 253 -10.65 -6.91 -8.13
CA VAL A 253 -9.51 -5.98 -8.23
C VAL A 253 -8.45 -6.30 -7.18
N ARG A 254 -8.85 -6.59 -5.93
CA ARG A 254 -7.94 -6.97 -4.85
C ARG A 254 -7.14 -8.22 -5.20
N GLU A 255 -7.83 -9.25 -5.66
CA GLU A 255 -7.18 -10.51 -6.01
C GLU A 255 -6.19 -10.32 -7.16
N MET A 256 -6.61 -9.62 -8.22
CA MET A 256 -5.74 -9.32 -9.36
C MET A 256 -4.48 -8.58 -8.92
N LEU A 257 -4.60 -7.51 -8.13
CA LEU A 257 -3.43 -6.78 -7.63
C LEU A 257 -2.51 -7.62 -6.72
N SER A 258 -3.03 -8.70 -6.11
CA SER A 258 -2.25 -9.61 -5.26
C SER A 258 -1.49 -10.69 -6.05
N MET A 259 -1.72 -10.81 -7.36
CA MET A 259 -1.11 -11.84 -8.19
C MET A 259 0.36 -11.54 -8.52
N GLN A 260 1.27 -12.41 -8.10
CA GLN A 260 2.69 -12.31 -8.44
C GLN A 260 3.02 -12.67 -9.89
N SER A 261 2.10 -13.34 -10.60
CA SER A 261 2.30 -13.81 -11.98
C SER A 261 1.90 -12.79 -13.06
N LEU A 262 1.38 -11.61 -12.68
CA LEU A 262 0.99 -10.59 -13.66
C LEU A 262 2.21 -10.03 -14.38
N GLN A 263 2.26 -10.20 -15.71
CA GLN A 263 3.30 -9.65 -16.58
C GLN A 263 3.06 -8.16 -16.93
N SER A 264 2.66 -7.36 -15.95
CA SER A 264 2.41 -5.92 -16.13
C SER A 264 3.41 -5.08 -15.34
N SER A 265 3.67 -3.86 -15.81
CA SER A 265 4.44 -2.90 -15.02
C SER A 265 3.56 -2.29 -13.93
N GLU A 266 4.13 -2.17 -12.73
CA GLU A 266 3.43 -1.65 -11.56
C GLU A 266 2.75 -0.29 -11.77
N ILE A 267 3.34 0.58 -12.59
CA ILE A 267 2.75 1.88 -12.90
C ILE A 267 1.41 1.78 -13.64
N LEU A 268 1.25 0.78 -14.52
CA LEU A 268 0.00 0.59 -15.25
C LEU A 268 -1.09 0.03 -14.33
N LEU A 269 -0.72 -0.81 -13.36
CA LEU A 269 -1.62 -1.27 -12.30
C LEU A 269 -2.10 -0.10 -11.45
N PHE A 270 -1.18 0.79 -11.04
CA PHE A 270 -1.53 2.00 -10.29
C PHE A 270 -2.47 2.93 -11.06
N ARG A 271 -2.18 3.23 -12.34
CA ARG A 271 -3.04 4.08 -13.18
C ARG A 271 -4.43 3.48 -13.40
N SER A 272 -4.49 2.17 -13.63
CA SER A 272 -5.74 1.43 -13.78
C SER A 272 -6.57 1.46 -12.50
N LEU A 273 -5.91 1.27 -11.34
CA LEU A 273 -6.53 1.39 -10.02
C LEU A 273 -7.06 2.80 -9.76
N LEU A 274 -6.29 3.83 -10.11
CA LEU A 274 -6.69 5.23 -9.98
C LEU A 274 -7.95 5.53 -10.81
N ASN A 275 -8.00 5.06 -12.06
CA ASN A 275 -9.16 5.24 -12.92
C ASN A 275 -10.39 4.49 -12.40
N TRP A 276 -10.22 3.26 -11.90
CA TRP A 276 -11.30 2.52 -11.26
C TRP A 276 -11.86 3.23 -10.03
N GLY A 277 -10.98 3.71 -9.15
CA GLY A 277 -11.39 4.48 -7.97
C GLY A 277 -12.18 5.74 -8.33
N LYS A 278 -11.77 6.46 -9.38
CA LYS A 278 -12.49 7.64 -9.89
C LYS A 278 -13.89 7.27 -10.40
N GLU A 279 -14.05 6.15 -11.10
CA GLU A 279 -15.35 5.69 -11.57
C GLU A 279 -16.27 5.25 -10.43
N LEU A 280 -15.74 4.55 -9.41
CA LEU A 280 -16.51 4.23 -8.21
C LEU A 280 -16.90 5.46 -7.41
N GLN A 281 -16.02 6.46 -7.34
CA GLN A 281 -16.33 7.72 -6.70
C GLN A 281 -17.49 8.43 -7.40
N LYS A 282 -17.51 8.44 -8.73
CA LYS A 282 -18.65 8.97 -9.52
C LYS A 282 -19.93 8.18 -9.23
N LYS A 283 -19.88 6.84 -9.25
CA LYS A 283 -21.05 5.97 -8.99
C LYS A 283 -21.62 6.14 -7.57
N SER A 284 -20.76 6.38 -6.59
CA SER A 284 -21.15 6.63 -5.19
C SER A 284 -21.61 8.06 -4.92
N GLN A 285 -21.83 8.87 -5.96
CA GLN A 285 -22.21 10.29 -5.85
C GLN A 285 -21.23 11.10 -4.97
N PHE A 286 -19.94 10.75 -5.01
CA PHE A 286 -18.87 11.42 -4.26
C PHE A 286 -19.02 11.41 -2.73
N THR A 287 -19.79 10.45 -2.18
CA THR A 287 -19.93 10.29 -0.72
C THR A 287 -18.63 9.89 -0.03
N LEU A 288 -17.77 9.12 -0.72
CA LEU A 288 -16.44 8.73 -0.26
C LEU A 288 -15.35 9.49 -1.03
N THR A 289 -14.25 9.81 -0.36
CA THR A 289 -13.05 10.36 -1.01
C THR A 289 -12.34 9.26 -1.80
N LEU A 290 -11.62 9.66 -2.85
CA LEU A 290 -10.82 8.73 -3.65
C LEU A 290 -9.79 7.97 -2.80
N LYS A 291 -9.24 8.62 -1.76
CA LYS A 291 -8.31 7.99 -0.82
C LYS A 291 -8.99 6.91 0.02
N GLU A 292 -10.19 7.15 0.53
CA GLU A 292 -10.95 6.15 1.30
C GLU A 292 -11.29 4.92 0.45
N ILE A 293 -11.68 5.13 -0.82
CA ILE A 293 -11.98 4.05 -1.76
C ILE A 293 -10.71 3.20 -2.05
N LEU A 294 -9.58 3.86 -2.25
CA LEU A 294 -8.35 3.19 -2.70
C LEU A 294 -7.48 2.64 -1.56
N ASN A 295 -7.60 3.15 -0.33
CA ASN A 295 -6.80 2.74 0.83
C ASN A 295 -6.66 1.20 1.01
N PRO A 296 -7.71 0.37 0.81
CA PRO A 296 -7.58 -1.08 0.94
C PRO A 296 -6.72 -1.76 -0.15
N PHE A 297 -6.43 -1.05 -1.24
CA PHE A 297 -5.74 -1.55 -2.43
C PHE A 297 -4.33 -0.96 -2.59
N LEU A 298 -4.08 0.25 -2.07
CA LEU A 298 -2.77 0.91 -2.15
C LEU A 298 -1.61 0.01 -1.64
N PRO A 299 -1.73 -0.74 -0.53
CA PRO A 299 -0.64 -1.62 -0.07
C PRO A 299 -0.30 -2.77 -1.02
N LEU A 300 -1.18 -3.09 -1.98
CA LEU A 300 -0.94 -4.14 -2.97
C LEU A 300 -0.06 -3.65 -4.12
N ILE A 301 0.10 -2.33 -4.28
CA ILE A 301 0.96 -1.74 -5.29
C ILE A 301 2.41 -1.76 -4.81
N GLN A 302 3.29 -2.42 -5.55
CA GLN A 302 4.71 -2.59 -5.22
C GLN A 302 5.54 -1.37 -5.62
N LEU A 303 5.47 -0.29 -4.84
CA LEU A 303 6.15 0.97 -5.11
C LEU A 303 7.67 0.83 -5.37
N ASN A 304 8.33 -0.17 -4.78
CA ASN A 304 9.75 -0.48 -4.98
C ASN A 304 10.09 -0.94 -6.41
N LEU A 305 9.09 -1.30 -7.22
CA LEU A 305 9.27 -1.67 -8.61
C LEU A 305 9.24 -0.47 -9.56
N LEU A 306 8.72 0.67 -9.11
CA LEU A 306 8.59 1.91 -9.89
C LEU A 306 9.93 2.64 -10.05
N ASN A 307 10.11 3.33 -11.17
CA ASN A 307 11.24 4.25 -11.36
C ASN A 307 10.94 5.66 -10.78
N PHE A 308 11.94 6.54 -10.75
CA PHE A 308 11.80 7.88 -10.17
C PHE A 308 10.66 8.72 -10.78
N ARG A 309 10.55 8.75 -12.11
CA ARG A 309 9.49 9.51 -12.80
C ARG A 309 8.10 8.96 -12.46
N GLN A 310 8.00 7.64 -12.32
CA GLN A 310 6.75 6.97 -11.96
C GLN A 310 6.38 7.22 -10.49
N LEU A 311 7.36 7.27 -9.58
CA LEU A 311 7.13 7.63 -8.17
C LEU A 311 6.72 9.10 -8.01
N GLU A 312 7.24 10.00 -8.84
CA GLU A 312 6.81 11.41 -8.90
C GLU A 312 5.35 11.50 -9.34
N GLU A 313 4.94 10.76 -10.37
CA GLU A 313 3.53 10.67 -10.78
C GLU A 313 2.62 10.17 -9.64
N VAL A 314 3.05 9.14 -8.89
CA VAL A 314 2.31 8.64 -7.72
C VAL A 314 2.23 9.72 -6.63
N TYR A 315 3.31 10.45 -6.38
CA TYR A 315 3.36 11.53 -5.38
C TYR A 315 2.34 12.64 -5.66
N GLU A 316 2.21 13.05 -6.92
CA GLU A 316 1.26 14.10 -7.32
C GLU A 316 -0.21 13.76 -6.97
N THR A 317 -0.55 12.47 -6.89
CA THR A 317 -1.90 12.03 -6.53
C THR A 317 -2.25 12.22 -5.05
N LYS A 318 -1.24 12.43 -4.17
CA LYS A 318 -1.40 12.53 -2.71
C LYS A 318 -2.06 11.31 -2.03
N LEU A 319 -2.06 10.17 -2.70
CA LEU A 319 -2.63 8.92 -2.18
C LEU A 319 -1.71 8.24 -1.15
N TYR A 320 -0.39 8.34 -1.34
CA TYR A 320 0.62 7.78 -0.43
C TYR A 320 1.23 8.85 0.49
N GLY A 321 1.73 8.40 1.65
CA GLY A 321 2.53 9.23 2.55
C GLY A 321 3.91 9.55 1.95
N ILE A 322 4.49 10.67 2.38
CA ILE A 322 5.83 11.07 1.91
C ILE A 322 6.91 10.07 2.34
N ASP A 323 6.75 9.46 3.53
CA ASP A 323 7.70 8.50 4.07
C ASP A 323 7.72 7.19 3.26
N ASP A 324 6.55 6.68 2.86
CA ASP A 324 6.43 5.49 2.00
C ASP A 324 7.12 5.72 0.66
N LEU A 325 6.90 6.89 0.05
CA LEU A 325 7.50 7.24 -1.23
C LEU A 325 9.02 7.43 -1.11
N LEU A 326 9.50 8.02 -0.02
CA LEU A 326 10.94 8.19 0.25
C LEU A 326 11.66 6.85 0.42
N GLN A 327 11.08 5.92 1.18
CA GLN A 327 11.63 4.57 1.35
C GLN A 327 11.72 3.83 0.01
N ASN A 328 10.65 3.89 -0.79
CA ASN A 328 10.62 3.22 -2.09
C ASN A 328 11.55 3.87 -3.11
N THR A 329 11.68 5.21 -3.09
CA THR A 329 12.67 5.95 -3.89
C THR A 329 14.10 5.49 -3.59
N PHE A 330 14.45 5.30 -2.32
CA PHE A 330 15.75 4.76 -1.91
C PHE A 330 15.97 3.32 -2.42
N LEU A 331 14.97 2.45 -2.27
CA LEU A 331 15.02 1.07 -2.73
C LEU A 331 15.19 0.97 -4.25
N THR A 332 14.41 1.72 -5.03
CA THR A 332 14.48 1.78 -6.49
C THR A 332 15.88 2.16 -6.97
N ALA A 333 16.51 3.11 -6.29
CA ALA A 333 17.80 3.59 -6.69
C ALA A 333 18.96 2.65 -6.32
N LYS A 334 18.87 2.00 -5.15
CA LYS A 334 19.75 0.90 -4.77
C LYS A 334 19.66 -0.25 -5.79
N ARG A 335 18.45 -0.63 -6.20
CA ARG A 335 18.21 -1.68 -7.21
C ARG A 335 18.90 -1.39 -8.54
N ASN A 336 18.80 -0.15 -9.02
CA ASN A 336 19.31 0.23 -10.33
C ASN A 336 20.82 0.53 -10.34
N ASN A 337 21.55 0.25 -9.24
CA ASN A 337 22.95 0.67 -9.05
C ASN A 337 23.18 2.15 -9.41
N ILE A 338 22.11 2.94 -9.33
CA ILE A 338 22.22 4.38 -9.46
C ILE A 338 22.92 4.78 -8.19
N LYS A 339 24.16 5.26 -8.33
CA LYS A 339 24.72 6.13 -7.30
C LYS A 339 23.72 7.26 -7.20
N ILE A 340 22.81 7.16 -6.23
CA ILE A 340 22.14 8.34 -5.72
C ILE A 340 23.30 9.13 -5.15
N ARG A 341 23.87 10.01 -5.98
CA ARG A 341 24.17 11.32 -5.46
C ARG A 341 22.82 11.74 -4.94
N MET A 342 22.60 11.58 -3.64
CA MET A 342 21.63 12.44 -3.00
C MET A 342 22.01 13.80 -3.55
N LEU A 343 21.11 14.43 -4.32
CA LEU A 343 21.19 15.87 -4.44
C LEU A 343 20.98 16.31 -3.00
N SER A 344 22.09 16.30 -2.29
CA SER A 344 22.13 16.81 -0.98
C SER A 344 21.81 18.28 -1.24
N ARG A 345 20.65 18.74 -0.76
CA ARG A 345 20.82 19.71 0.31
C ARG A 345 21.80 18.99 1.22
N ALA A 346 23.09 19.35 1.19
CA ALA A 346 23.99 18.81 2.18
C ALA A 346 23.44 19.34 3.49
N GLY A 347 22.44 18.62 4.03
CA GLY A 347 22.18 18.61 5.45
C GLY A 347 23.57 18.40 6.06
N PRO A 348 23.89 19.19 7.07
CA PRO A 348 25.26 19.34 7.53
C PRO A 348 25.88 17.97 7.73
N LYS A 349 27.09 17.80 7.19
CA LYS A 349 27.84 16.59 7.49
C LYS A 349 28.12 16.63 8.99
N LEU A 350 28.26 15.48 9.63
CA LEU A 350 28.55 15.42 11.07
C LEU A 350 29.77 16.29 11.45
N LYS A 351 30.77 16.35 10.57
CA LYS A 351 31.95 17.20 10.73
C LYS A 351 31.66 18.71 10.75
N ASP A 352 30.58 19.14 10.11
CA ASP A 352 30.19 20.55 10.00
C ASP A 352 29.38 21.00 11.23
N LEU A 353 28.93 20.07 12.08
CA LEU A 353 28.21 20.39 13.32
C LEU A 353 29.13 21.06 14.34
N LYS A 354 28.66 22.16 14.92
CA LYS A 354 29.28 22.81 16.08
C LYS A 354 28.58 22.37 17.36
N VAL A 355 29.29 21.68 18.23
CA VAL A 355 28.75 21.20 19.51
C VAL A 355 29.36 21.97 20.67
N LEU A 356 28.52 22.38 21.63
CA LEU A 356 28.99 22.92 22.90
C LEU A 356 28.82 21.88 24.01
N LEU A 357 29.94 21.46 24.62
CA LEU A 357 29.97 20.62 25.80
C LEU A 357 30.03 21.50 27.05
N LEU A 358 28.91 21.59 27.77
CA LEU A 358 28.86 22.18 29.11
C LEU A 358 29.34 21.14 30.12
N GLY A 359 30.63 21.17 30.42
CA GLY A 359 31.31 20.07 31.11
C GLY A 359 32.27 20.55 32.19
N TYR A 360 32.09 20.00 33.40
CA TYR A 360 33.01 20.19 34.52
C TYR A 360 33.38 18.85 35.14
N HIS A 361 34.56 18.75 35.76
CA HIS A 361 34.87 17.64 36.65
C HIS A 361 35.84 18.04 37.78
N ARG A 362 35.47 17.77 39.04
CA ARG A 362 36.25 18.16 40.25
C ARG A 362 37.69 17.62 40.30
N ARG A 363 37.96 16.50 39.62
CA ARG A 363 39.28 15.84 39.59
C ARG A 363 40.12 16.20 38.36
N GLY A 364 39.80 17.29 37.66
CA GLY A 364 40.55 17.78 36.51
C GLY A 364 39.83 17.61 35.16
N GLU A 365 40.35 18.32 34.16
CA GLU A 365 39.78 18.47 32.81
C GLU A 365 39.86 17.18 31.98
N ASP A 366 40.79 16.27 32.29
CA ASP A 366 41.04 15.04 31.51
C ASP A 366 39.77 14.22 31.24
N ARG A 367 38.82 14.20 32.17
CA ARG A 367 37.56 13.47 32.02
C ARG A 367 36.54 14.18 31.14
N VAL A 368 36.58 15.51 31.11
CA VAL A 368 35.77 16.32 30.19
C VAL A 368 36.34 16.16 28.79
N ASN A 369 37.66 16.26 28.64
CA ASN A 369 38.39 16.06 27.39
C ASN A 369 38.19 14.65 26.82
N ALA A 370 38.27 13.62 27.67
CA ALA A 370 37.95 12.25 27.29
C ALA A 370 36.53 12.05 26.73
N PHE A 371 35.55 12.77 27.29
CA PHE A 371 34.18 12.73 26.82
C PHE A 371 34.02 13.53 25.52
N CYS A 372 34.73 14.66 25.39
CA CYS A 372 34.85 15.38 24.12
C CYS A 372 35.37 14.47 23.00
N GLU A 373 36.42 13.69 23.25
CA GLU A 373 36.94 12.69 22.29
C GLU A 373 35.92 11.57 22.00
N THR A 374 35.05 11.25 22.96
CA THR A 374 33.94 10.31 22.73
C THR A 374 32.93 10.88 21.75
N ILE A 375 32.55 12.16 21.90
CA ILE A 375 31.66 12.85 20.96
C ILE A 375 32.30 12.91 19.57
N LYS A 376 33.59 13.30 19.49
CA LYS A 376 34.33 13.40 18.22
C LYS A 376 34.47 12.06 17.49
N SER A 377 34.52 10.95 18.23
CA SER A 377 34.60 9.61 17.63
C SER A 377 33.42 9.26 16.71
N GLY A 378 32.29 9.97 16.83
CA GLY A 378 31.14 9.85 15.91
C GLY A 378 31.26 10.66 14.61
N GLY A 379 32.41 11.31 14.36
CA GLY A 379 32.63 12.12 13.16
C GLY A 379 32.27 13.60 13.29
N ILE A 380 32.09 14.10 14.52
CA ILE A 380 31.92 15.53 14.84
C ILE A 380 33.32 16.13 15.04
N GLU A 381 33.69 17.17 14.29
CA GLU A 381 35.03 17.76 14.38
C GLU A 381 35.10 18.94 15.36
N THR A 382 34.03 19.73 15.47
CA THR A 382 34.00 20.95 16.29
C THR A 382 33.22 20.72 17.59
N VAL A 383 33.95 20.59 18.70
CA VAL A 383 33.37 20.50 20.06
C VAL A 383 34.08 21.49 20.96
N ASP A 384 33.38 22.57 21.32
CA ASP A 384 33.86 23.56 22.28
C ASP A 384 33.45 23.16 23.70
N ILE A 385 34.25 23.52 24.69
CA ILE A 385 34.00 23.20 26.09
C ILE A 385 33.86 24.50 26.86
N ILE A 386 32.75 24.65 27.58
CA ILE A 386 32.57 25.68 28.61
C ILE A 386 32.43 24.98 29.94
N ASP A 387 33.15 25.47 30.95
CA ASP A 387 33.00 25.06 32.34
C ASP A 387 31.87 25.88 32.99
N PRO A 388 30.67 25.28 33.19
CA PRO A 388 29.54 25.99 33.75
C PRO A 388 29.73 26.37 35.24
N SER A 389 30.84 25.95 35.87
CA SER A 389 31.18 26.35 37.24
C SER A 389 31.86 27.71 37.31
N GLN A 390 32.43 28.17 36.18
CA GLN A 390 33.16 29.42 36.06
C GLN A 390 32.41 30.47 35.24
N THR A 391 31.55 30.04 34.31
CA THR A 391 30.81 30.95 33.43
C THR A 391 29.47 30.32 33.04
N THR A 392 28.40 31.10 33.11
CA THR A 392 27.08 30.72 32.60
C THR A 392 26.90 31.25 31.17
N PRO A 393 26.91 30.39 30.14
CA PRO A 393 26.62 30.84 28.78
C PRO A 393 25.15 31.25 28.65
N ASP A 394 24.92 32.37 27.97
CA ASP A 394 23.58 32.84 27.64
C ASP A 394 23.11 32.28 26.29
N PHE A 395 21.86 32.59 25.92
CA PHE A 395 21.30 32.17 24.63
C PHE A 395 22.07 32.74 23.43
N GLU A 396 22.59 33.96 23.52
CA GLU A 396 23.30 34.64 22.42
C GLU A 396 24.63 33.95 22.06
N GLN A 397 25.29 33.36 23.05
CA GLN A 397 26.43 32.48 22.86
C GLN A 397 26.00 31.11 22.34
N MET A 398 25.00 30.49 23.00
CA MET A 398 24.53 29.14 22.69
C MET A 398 23.98 28.99 21.27
N LYS A 399 23.29 30.00 20.73
CA LYS A 399 22.68 29.95 19.39
C LYS A 399 23.68 29.74 18.26
N ASN A 400 24.98 29.91 18.50
CA ASN A 400 26.04 29.65 17.51
C ASN A 400 26.41 28.17 17.38
N TYR A 401 25.85 27.30 18.24
CA TYR A 401 26.05 25.86 18.23
C TYR A 401 24.81 25.14 17.73
N ASP A 402 24.97 23.94 17.16
CA ASP A 402 23.91 23.13 16.59
C ASP A 402 23.32 22.14 17.59
N ALA A 403 24.14 21.72 18.55
CA ALA A 403 23.75 20.90 19.69
C ALA A 403 24.51 21.30 20.94
N ILE A 404 23.87 21.11 22.09
CA ILE A 404 24.49 21.28 23.40
C ILE A 404 24.48 19.95 24.15
N VAL A 405 25.56 19.66 24.86
CA VAL A 405 25.63 18.53 25.79
C VAL A 405 25.84 19.05 27.20
N LEU A 406 24.86 18.83 28.07
CA LEU A 406 24.95 19.15 29.48
C LEU A 406 25.50 17.95 30.26
N ARG A 407 26.76 18.07 30.67
CA ARG A 407 27.50 17.09 31.47
C ARG A 407 27.95 17.74 32.78
N SER A 408 27.00 17.97 33.68
CA SER A 408 27.32 18.45 35.02
C SER A 408 27.92 17.33 35.89
N ALA A 409 28.94 17.64 36.69
CA ALA A 409 29.49 16.70 37.66
C ALA A 409 28.93 16.89 39.08
N ASN A 410 28.28 18.02 39.40
CA ASN A 410 27.60 18.28 40.69
C ASN A 410 26.87 19.63 40.70
N SER A 411 26.05 19.89 41.73
CA SER A 411 25.32 21.17 41.91
C SER A 411 26.24 22.39 41.95
N ALA A 412 27.39 22.30 42.64
CA ALA A 412 28.35 23.40 42.72
C ALA A 412 29.06 23.71 41.41
N SER A 413 28.82 22.92 40.35
CA SER A 413 29.41 23.15 39.04
C SER A 413 28.53 23.90 38.07
N LEU A 414 27.35 24.37 38.48
CA LEU A 414 26.58 25.35 37.70
C LEU A 414 26.55 26.65 38.50
N GLN A 415 27.15 27.71 37.97
CA GLN A 415 27.26 29.00 38.66
C GLN A 415 25.88 29.65 38.85
N GLN A 416 25.06 29.70 37.79
CA GLN A 416 23.69 30.21 37.83
C GLN A 416 22.74 29.16 37.20
N PRO A 417 22.23 28.20 37.98
CA PRO A 417 21.43 27.09 37.46
C PRO A 417 20.07 27.51 36.88
N ASP A 418 19.44 28.58 37.41
CA ASP A 418 18.17 29.11 36.89
C ASP A 418 18.38 29.82 35.53
N GLU A 419 19.40 30.68 35.44
CA GLU A 419 19.75 31.41 34.21
C GLU A 419 20.20 30.46 33.10
N LEU A 420 20.99 29.44 33.45
CA LEU A 420 21.40 28.41 32.51
C LEU A 420 20.20 27.62 31.97
N GLY A 421 19.29 27.20 32.85
CA GLY A 421 18.12 26.44 32.43
C GLY A 421 17.13 27.27 31.61
N ASN A 422 16.99 28.57 31.88
CA ASN A 422 16.24 29.48 31.03
C ASN A 422 16.87 29.57 29.63
N SER A 423 18.19 29.71 29.55
CA SER A 423 18.93 29.80 28.28
C SER A 423 18.86 28.49 27.47
N LEU A 424 18.97 27.34 28.14
CA LEU A 424 18.80 26.02 27.52
C LEU A 424 17.39 25.82 26.98
N ALA A 425 16.36 26.25 27.71
CA ALA A 425 14.99 26.18 27.22
C ALA A 425 14.80 27.07 25.98
N GLN A 426 15.37 28.26 25.95
CA GLN A 426 15.32 29.15 24.79
C GLN A 426 16.08 28.57 23.59
N PHE A 427 17.21 27.90 23.84
CA PHE A 427 17.94 27.15 22.82
C PHE A 427 17.10 26.03 22.22
N VAL A 428 16.40 25.25 23.05
CA VAL A 428 15.48 24.21 22.58
C VAL A 428 14.31 24.82 21.80
N ASP A 429 13.70 25.91 22.26
CA ASP A 429 12.62 26.60 21.55
C ASP A 429 13.04 27.10 20.16
N SER A 430 14.32 27.46 19.99
CA SER A 430 14.88 27.86 18.70
C SER A 430 15.03 26.71 17.69
N GLY A 431 14.58 25.51 18.04
CA GLY A 431 14.64 24.30 17.19
C GLY A 431 15.90 23.48 17.39
N LYS A 432 16.77 23.84 18.34
CA LYS A 432 18.10 23.22 18.50
C LYS A 432 18.13 22.14 19.59
N GLY A 433 19.03 21.17 19.40
CA GLY A 433 19.01 19.92 20.13
C GLY A 433 19.85 19.91 21.42
N LEU A 434 19.36 19.27 22.48
CA LEU A 434 20.04 19.18 23.77
C LEU A 434 20.20 17.72 24.22
N VAL A 435 21.42 17.33 24.64
CA VAL A 435 21.68 16.07 25.33
C VAL A 435 21.98 16.33 26.79
N ILE A 436 21.30 15.64 27.70
CA ILE A 436 21.50 15.73 29.15
C ILE A 436 22.02 14.40 29.67
N ILE A 437 23.15 14.44 30.38
CA ILE A 437 23.63 13.30 31.14
C ILE A 437 22.98 13.32 32.53
N ALA A 438 22.13 12.33 32.83
CA ALA A 438 21.15 12.43 33.92
C ALA A 438 21.77 12.44 35.33
N VAL A 439 22.77 11.58 35.56
CA VAL A 439 23.26 11.18 36.90
C VAL A 439 23.47 12.29 37.91
N ASN A 440 24.06 13.40 37.48
CA ASN A 440 24.37 14.53 38.34
C ASN A 440 23.53 15.75 38.02
N THR A 441 22.66 15.69 37.03
CA THR A 441 21.83 16.80 36.57
C THR A 441 20.40 16.67 37.09
N MET A 442 19.90 15.43 37.15
CA MET A 442 18.51 15.08 37.44
C MET A 442 18.32 14.43 38.81
N ILE A 443 19.19 14.73 39.77
CA ILE A 443 19.02 14.24 41.15
C ILE A 443 17.89 15.02 41.83
N ASN A 444 16.94 14.30 42.43
CA ASN A 444 15.88 14.88 43.24
C ASN A 444 16.47 15.37 44.58
N THR A 445 16.50 16.69 44.76
CA THR A 445 16.97 17.36 45.98
C THR A 445 16.17 18.63 46.18
N ASP A 446 16.06 19.13 47.41
CA ASP A 446 15.35 20.39 47.73
C ASP A 446 15.85 21.61 46.94
N ASN A 447 17.08 21.55 46.42
CA ASN A 447 17.63 22.52 45.49
C ASN A 447 18.10 21.83 44.20
N PRO A 448 17.19 21.65 43.22
CA PRO A 448 17.50 21.00 41.95
C PRO A 448 18.75 21.56 41.29
N ARG A 449 19.54 20.66 40.68
CA ARG A 449 20.86 21.03 40.16
C ARG A 449 20.77 21.85 38.88
N ILE A 450 19.84 21.51 38.01
CA ILE A 450 19.38 22.38 36.91
C ILE A 450 17.99 22.90 37.30
N ARG A 451 17.73 24.19 37.04
CA ARG A 451 16.49 24.88 37.43
C ARG A 451 15.98 25.76 36.29
N GLY A 452 14.96 26.57 36.56
CA GLY A 452 14.36 27.45 35.58
C GLY A 452 13.57 26.69 34.53
N ARG A 453 13.30 27.38 33.42
CA ARG A 453 12.27 26.99 32.45
C ARG A 453 12.46 25.61 31.84
N ILE A 454 13.70 25.12 31.71
CA ILE A 454 13.98 23.77 31.18
C ILE A 454 13.35 22.67 32.06
N LEU A 455 13.29 22.89 33.38
CA LEU A 455 12.68 21.97 34.33
C LEU A 455 11.21 22.33 34.56
N ASP A 456 10.92 23.61 34.83
CA ASP A 456 9.58 24.08 35.23
C ASP A 456 8.52 23.86 34.13
N ASP A 457 8.90 24.04 32.86
CA ASP A 457 8.01 23.82 31.72
C ASP A 457 8.17 22.41 31.11
N ASN A 458 8.77 21.47 31.84
CA ASN A 458 8.81 20.06 31.49
C ASN A 458 9.45 19.72 30.11
N TYR A 459 10.63 20.27 29.82
CA TYR A 459 11.38 19.93 28.58
C TYR A 459 12.09 18.58 28.66
N ILE A 460 12.41 18.11 29.87
CA ILE A 460 13.31 16.97 30.08
C ILE A 460 12.52 15.64 30.13
N PRO A 461 12.81 14.65 29.27
CA PRO A 461 12.09 13.36 29.17
C PRO A 461 12.41 12.34 30.28
N LEU A 462 12.84 12.80 31.45
CA LEU A 462 13.10 11.94 32.60
C LEU A 462 12.88 12.79 33.86
N ALA A 463 11.96 12.38 34.72
CA ALA A 463 11.73 13.09 35.98
C ALA A 463 12.95 12.96 36.90
N GLN A 464 13.10 13.94 37.80
CA GLN A 464 14.14 13.88 38.81
C GLN A 464 13.94 12.68 39.74
N GLY A 465 15.03 12.04 40.14
CA GLY A 465 14.98 10.85 40.97
C GLY A 465 16.17 10.73 41.90
N ASN A 466 16.14 9.71 42.76
CA ASN A 466 17.25 9.43 43.63
C ASN A 466 18.44 8.92 42.82
N ARG A 467 19.65 9.37 43.16
CA ARG A 467 20.85 8.80 42.56
C ARG A 467 21.16 7.48 43.24
N VAL A 468 21.08 6.40 42.49
CA VAL A 468 21.30 5.03 42.96
C VAL A 468 22.58 4.45 42.34
N GLU A 469 23.29 3.66 43.14
CA GLU A 469 24.48 2.93 42.70
C GLU A 469 24.09 1.50 42.34
N HIS A 470 24.54 1.03 41.18
CA HIS A 470 24.35 -0.35 40.76
C HIS A 470 25.65 -1.02 40.35
N ASN A 471 25.64 -2.35 40.48
CA ASN A 471 26.65 -3.22 39.92
C ASN A 471 26.18 -3.68 38.54
N ASP A 472 27.06 -3.55 37.55
CA ASP A 472 26.98 -4.21 36.24
C ASP A 472 25.58 -4.16 35.57
N ARG A 473 25.10 -2.96 35.25
CA ARG A 473 23.92 -2.81 34.37
C ARG A 473 24.32 -3.04 32.92
N SER A 474 23.44 -3.69 32.17
CA SER A 474 23.58 -3.91 30.74
C SER A 474 22.37 -3.39 29.97
N LEU A 475 22.57 -3.08 28.68
CA LEU A 475 21.51 -2.72 27.74
C LEU A 475 20.41 -3.79 27.76
N GLY A 476 19.18 -3.35 28.03
CA GLY A 476 17.98 -4.18 28.02
C GLY A 476 17.23 -4.03 26.70
N ILE A 477 15.95 -3.69 26.77
CA ILE A 477 15.07 -3.61 25.60
C ILE A 477 15.36 -2.32 24.82
N ILE A 478 15.54 -2.46 23.51
CA ILE A 478 15.52 -1.34 22.57
C ILE A 478 14.06 -1.18 22.10
N HIS A 479 13.37 -0.18 22.63
CA HIS A 479 11.94 0.04 22.37
C HIS A 479 11.69 0.66 20.98
N VAL A 480 12.69 1.34 20.42
CA VAL A 480 12.65 1.90 19.06
C VAL A 480 13.89 1.39 18.29
N PRO A 481 13.83 0.18 17.69
CA PRO A 481 15.00 -0.50 17.10
C PRO A 481 15.71 0.29 16.01
N ASP A 482 14.95 1.00 15.16
CA ASP A 482 15.49 1.77 14.04
C ASP A 482 15.85 3.23 14.43
N HIS A 483 15.87 3.55 15.72
CA HIS A 483 16.19 4.90 16.17
C HIS A 483 17.65 5.25 15.85
N PRO A 484 17.96 6.45 15.30
CA PRO A 484 19.33 6.83 14.92
C PRO A 484 20.36 6.71 16.05
N ILE A 485 19.93 6.95 17.29
CA ILE A 485 20.79 6.80 18.49
C ILE A 485 21.31 5.36 18.64
N MET A 486 20.49 4.37 18.27
CA MET A 486 20.79 2.95 18.42
C MET A 486 21.54 2.36 17.23
N GLN A 487 21.85 3.16 16.20
CA GLN A 487 22.55 2.68 15.01
C GLN A 487 23.93 2.09 15.37
N GLY A 488 24.06 0.77 15.21
CA GLY A 488 25.28 0.04 15.50
C GLY A 488 25.60 -0.12 16.99
N VAL A 489 24.64 0.17 17.88
CA VAL A 489 24.72 -0.05 19.33
C VAL A 489 24.05 -1.38 19.66
N ASN A 490 24.87 -2.43 19.85
CA ASN A 490 24.38 -3.77 20.19
C ASN A 490 24.62 -4.11 21.66
N THR A 491 25.64 -3.50 22.26
CA THR A 491 26.06 -3.77 23.63
C THR A 491 26.30 -2.46 24.38
N PHE A 492 25.86 -2.36 25.62
CA PHE A 492 26.27 -1.29 26.52
C PHE A 492 26.26 -1.84 27.94
N GLU A 493 27.39 -1.79 28.62
CA GLU A 493 27.53 -2.35 29.96
C GLU A 493 28.31 -1.42 30.88
N THR A 494 27.97 -1.46 32.15
CA THR A 494 28.62 -0.67 33.19
C THR A 494 29.50 -1.52 34.09
N LYS A 495 30.47 -0.91 34.80
CA LYS A 495 31.18 -1.54 35.92
C LYS A 495 30.44 -1.32 37.25
N THR A 496 30.99 -1.91 38.32
CA THR A 496 30.62 -1.74 39.73
C THR A 496 30.57 -0.26 40.14
N TYR A 497 29.50 0.16 40.83
CA TYR A 497 29.26 1.55 41.27
C TYR A 497 28.86 2.54 40.16
N THR A 498 28.17 2.09 39.11
CA THR A 498 27.63 3.04 38.14
C THR A 498 26.40 3.72 38.69
N HIS A 499 26.38 5.04 38.56
CA HIS A 499 25.30 5.88 39.04
C HIS A 499 24.26 6.04 37.94
N VAL A 500 23.00 5.98 38.32
CA VAL A 500 21.84 6.31 37.49
C VAL A 500 20.83 7.06 38.34
N ILE A 501 19.88 7.70 37.68
CA ILE A 501 18.70 8.28 38.33
C ILE A 501 17.63 7.21 38.40
N ASP A 502 17.16 6.92 39.61
CA ASP A 502 16.03 6.03 39.86
C ASP A 502 14.73 6.79 39.63
N SER A 503 14.29 6.77 38.37
CA SER A 503 13.04 7.34 37.93
C SER A 503 12.53 6.55 36.73
N ASN A 504 11.26 6.15 36.78
CA ASN A 504 10.55 5.52 35.65
C ASN A 504 9.62 6.50 34.94
N ASP A 505 9.47 7.72 35.45
CA ASP A 505 8.65 8.74 34.83
C ASP A 505 9.45 9.42 33.71
N ILE A 506 9.00 9.21 32.47
CA ILE A 506 9.62 9.77 31.26
C ILE A 506 9.00 11.10 30.84
N ASN A 507 8.17 11.72 31.70
CA ASN A 507 7.65 13.07 31.50
C ASN A 507 6.90 13.27 30.17
N GLY A 508 6.20 12.24 29.68
CA GLY A 508 5.53 12.26 28.39
C GLY A 508 6.48 12.24 27.17
N GLY A 509 7.74 11.86 27.37
CA GLY A 509 8.69 11.57 26.30
C GLY A 509 8.56 10.15 25.74
N THR A 510 9.47 9.81 24.85
CA THR A 510 9.63 8.47 24.26
C THR A 510 10.78 7.75 24.94
N LEU A 511 10.55 6.52 25.40
CA LEU A 511 11.60 5.62 25.87
C LEU A 511 12.24 4.93 24.66
N ILE A 512 13.52 5.19 24.40
CA ILE A 512 14.25 4.61 23.26
C ILE A 512 14.88 3.27 23.67
N ALA A 513 15.53 3.23 24.83
CA ALA A 513 16.17 2.03 25.36
C ALA A 513 16.07 1.99 26.88
N SER A 514 15.94 0.78 27.42
CA SER A 514 15.93 0.50 28.85
C SER A 514 17.18 -0.30 29.26
N TRP A 515 17.50 -0.23 30.55
CA TRP A 515 18.40 -1.18 31.19
C TRP A 515 17.73 -2.55 31.34
N THR A 516 18.50 -3.61 31.58
CA THR A 516 17.97 -4.98 31.77
C THR A 516 16.92 -5.13 32.88
N ASN A 517 16.87 -4.21 33.85
CA ASN A 517 15.84 -4.17 34.89
C ASN A 517 14.60 -3.34 34.50
N GLY A 518 14.50 -2.90 33.24
CA GLY A 518 13.39 -2.10 32.72
C GLY A 518 13.50 -0.59 32.98
N ALA A 519 14.46 -0.14 33.80
CA ALA A 519 14.62 1.30 34.07
C ALA A 519 15.05 2.07 32.80
N PRO A 520 14.61 3.32 32.61
CA PRO A 520 15.00 4.13 31.46
C PRO A 520 16.53 4.31 31.34
N LEU A 521 17.07 4.02 30.15
CA LEU A 521 18.47 4.30 29.79
C LEU A 521 18.56 5.51 28.84
N ILE A 522 17.76 5.53 27.77
CA ILE A 522 17.70 6.66 26.83
C ILE A 522 16.25 7.08 26.66
N THR A 523 15.97 8.36 26.88
CA THR A 523 14.66 8.94 26.62
C THR A 523 14.80 10.19 25.77
N GLU A 524 13.79 10.49 24.96
CA GLU A 524 13.72 11.72 24.18
C GLU A 524 12.38 12.44 24.35
N LYS A 525 12.36 13.76 24.16
CA LYS A 525 11.13 14.54 24.04
C LYS A 525 11.33 15.74 23.13
N GLN A 526 10.29 16.02 22.37
CA GLN A 526 10.11 17.25 21.64
C GLN A 526 8.88 17.94 22.24
N LYS A 527 9.03 19.17 22.76
CA LYS A 527 7.97 19.86 23.50
C LYS A 527 6.81 20.25 22.59
N ASP A 528 7.12 20.70 21.38
CA ASP A 528 6.17 21.03 20.33
C ASP A 528 6.79 20.79 18.93
N GLN A 529 6.00 20.92 17.87
CA GLN A 529 6.47 20.66 16.50
C GLN A 529 7.65 21.55 16.07
N ASN A 530 7.84 22.69 16.74
CA ASN A 530 8.87 23.65 16.44
C ASN A 530 10.09 23.60 17.37
N SER A 531 9.97 23.01 18.56
CA SER A 531 11.09 22.88 19.47
C SER A 531 12.11 21.89 18.94
N GLY A 532 13.36 22.04 19.38
CA GLY A 532 14.38 21.00 19.26
C GLY A 532 14.05 19.80 20.16
N VAL A 533 14.88 18.77 20.05
CA VAL A 533 14.73 17.55 20.84
C VAL A 533 15.68 17.58 22.03
N VAL A 534 15.15 17.19 23.18
CA VAL A 534 15.93 16.91 24.38
C VAL A 534 16.08 15.40 24.53
N VAL A 535 17.32 14.92 24.61
CA VAL A 535 17.66 13.52 24.89
C VAL A 535 18.28 13.43 26.27
N VAL A 536 17.84 12.47 27.08
CA VAL A 536 18.46 12.15 28.37
C VAL A 536 19.11 10.79 28.29
N ILE A 537 20.38 10.71 28.69
CA ILE A 537 21.11 9.46 28.84
C ILE A 537 21.32 9.20 30.33
N ASN A 538 20.64 8.18 30.85
CA ASN A 538 20.60 7.85 32.27
C ASN A 538 21.75 6.92 32.67
N THR A 539 22.98 7.41 32.51
CA THR A 539 24.20 6.72 32.91
C THR A 539 25.34 7.71 33.14
N HIS A 540 26.42 7.26 33.76
CA HIS A 540 27.62 8.07 33.95
C HIS A 540 28.35 8.22 32.59
N PRO A 541 28.90 9.41 32.24
CA PRO A 541 29.46 9.65 30.90
C PRO A 541 30.86 9.05 30.71
N THR A 542 31.53 8.65 31.78
CA THR A 542 32.94 8.20 31.77
C THR A 542 33.07 6.74 31.34
N SER A 543 34.07 6.44 30.50
CA SER A 543 34.43 5.08 30.11
C SER A 543 35.62 4.54 30.91
N THR A 544 35.75 3.21 30.96
CA THR A 544 36.88 2.53 31.61
C THR A 544 38.22 2.83 30.95
N ARG A 545 38.25 3.37 29.72
CA ARG A 545 39.47 3.83 29.04
C ARG A 545 40.13 5.01 29.75
N THR A 546 39.32 5.85 30.40
CA THR A 546 39.72 7.21 30.80
C THR A 546 39.97 7.33 32.29
N THR A 547 39.67 6.27 33.05
CA THR A 547 39.87 6.22 34.49
C THR A 547 40.20 4.79 34.90
N ASN A 548 41.43 4.55 35.34
CA ASN A 548 41.79 3.30 36.02
C ASN A 548 41.15 3.19 37.42
N ASP A 549 40.63 4.32 37.94
CA ASP A 549 40.54 4.57 39.39
C ASP A 549 39.15 5.03 39.88
N CYS A 550 38.11 4.91 39.05
CA CYS A 550 36.74 5.03 39.55
C CYS A 550 35.85 3.99 38.91
N GLY A 551 35.29 3.08 39.72
CA GLY A 551 34.32 2.07 39.27
C GLY A 551 33.10 2.64 38.53
N LYS A 552 32.88 3.95 38.59
CA LYS A 552 31.76 4.70 38.02
C LYS A 552 31.92 4.94 36.51
N ALA A 553 32.04 3.87 35.73
CA ALA A 553 32.28 3.95 34.29
C ALA A 553 31.59 2.84 33.50
N TRP A 554 31.27 3.13 32.23
CA TRP A 554 30.86 2.11 31.27
C TRP A 554 32.07 1.42 30.62
N LYS A 555 31.90 0.15 30.26
CA LYS A 555 32.94 -0.74 29.74
C LYS A 555 33.36 -0.32 28.32
N GLN A 556 34.63 0.05 28.14
CA GLN A 556 35.17 0.56 26.87
C GLN A 556 35.01 -0.40 25.68
N GLU A 557 34.91 -1.70 25.96
CA GLU A 557 34.73 -2.77 24.99
C GLU A 557 33.29 -2.85 24.43
N THR A 558 32.35 -2.11 25.01
CA THR A 558 30.96 -2.03 24.55
C THR A 558 30.73 -0.83 23.61
N ASP A 559 29.56 -0.75 23.00
CA ASP A 559 29.20 0.29 22.03
C ASP A 559 28.88 1.66 22.67
N GLY A 560 29.31 1.90 23.92
CA GLY A 560 29.05 3.16 24.64
C GLY A 560 29.52 4.41 23.88
N MET A 561 30.68 4.35 23.21
CA MET A 561 31.14 5.48 22.39
C MET A 561 30.14 5.86 21.30
N LYS A 562 29.59 4.85 20.61
CA LYS A 562 28.57 5.06 19.57
C LYS A 562 27.27 5.58 20.18
N LEU A 563 26.83 5.03 21.31
CA LEU A 563 25.62 5.49 21.99
C LEU A 563 25.66 7.00 22.31
N PHE A 564 26.77 7.47 22.91
CA PHE A 564 26.94 8.89 23.21
C PHE A 564 27.09 9.74 21.96
N SER A 565 27.92 9.34 21.01
CA SER A 565 28.17 10.15 19.80
C SER A 565 26.95 10.19 18.88
N ASN A 566 26.23 9.09 18.70
CA ASN A 566 24.96 9.04 17.97
C ASN A 566 23.90 9.92 18.62
N SER A 567 23.85 10.00 19.96
CA SER A 567 22.91 10.88 20.67
C SER A 567 23.14 12.36 20.34
N VAL A 568 24.40 12.80 20.30
CA VAL A 568 24.77 14.17 19.95
C VAL A 568 24.51 14.44 18.46
N ALA A 569 24.91 13.51 17.59
CA ALA A 569 24.66 13.57 16.15
C ALA A 569 23.16 13.67 15.84
N TYR A 570 22.34 12.88 16.50
CA TYR A 570 20.89 12.87 16.31
C TYR A 570 20.26 14.23 16.62
N VAL A 571 20.53 14.79 17.81
CA VAL A 571 19.95 16.09 18.18
C VAL A 571 20.52 17.23 17.35
N GLY A 572 21.80 17.15 16.96
CA GLY A 572 22.48 18.14 16.11
C GLY A 572 22.02 18.12 14.66
N LEU A 573 21.70 16.96 14.07
CA LEU A 573 21.18 16.89 12.70
C LEU A 573 19.69 17.26 12.63
N LYS A 574 18.92 16.97 13.69
CA LYS A 574 17.49 17.27 13.71
C LYS A 574 17.20 18.77 13.75
N SER A 575 18.14 19.59 14.22
CA SER A 575 18.04 21.06 14.18
C SER A 575 18.03 21.66 12.77
N PHE A 576 18.46 20.89 11.75
CA PHE A 576 18.51 21.33 10.34
C PHE A 576 17.33 20.83 9.49
N LYS A 577 16.43 20.01 10.03
CA LYS A 577 15.30 19.41 9.29
C LYS A 577 14.09 20.36 9.12
N LYS A 578 14.28 21.67 9.24
CA LYS A 578 13.24 22.68 9.02
C LYS A 578 13.42 23.44 7.72
#